data_AF-A0A0S7XI14-F1
#
_entry.id   AF-A0A0S7XI14-F1
#
_cell.length_a   1.000
_cell.length_b   1.000
_cell.length_c   1.000
_cell.angle_alpha   90.00
_cell.angle_beta   90.00
_cell.angle_gamma   90.00
#
_symmetry.space_group_name_H-M   'P 1'
#
loop_
_entity.id
_entity.type
_entity.pdbx_description
1 polymer ?
#
loop_
_entity_poly.entity_id
_entity_poly.type
_entity_poly.pdbx_seq_one_letter_code
_entity_poly.pdbx_strand_id
1 'polypeptide(L)'
;GWNLMSLPNPPEDPTPSAVFGDIPLTGRLYGWDCTVMSYLSPTAADDAQGYWLYLDGPETVSYTGDLLFGPQQIDLDAAGWHLIGCPANTSVALTSLQVRSGDQTKTFAQAAAANWLVGTLYGWDPGAGSYRTCSTNPWAGATALQPWHGYWLRTIVDNLTLIFPAT
;
A
#
# COMPACT_ATOMS: atom_id res chain seq x y z
N GLY A 1 -8.74 1.41 -17.37
CA GLY A 1 -9.50 2.11 -16.32
C GLY A 1 -8.62 2.36 -15.11
N TRP A 2 -9.23 2.57 -13.93
CA TRP A 2 -8.48 2.75 -12.68
C TRP A 2 -7.84 1.45 -12.19
N ASN A 3 -6.60 1.56 -11.74
CA ASN A 3 -5.84 0.51 -11.06
C ASN A 3 -5.39 1.06 -9.71
N LEU A 4 -5.44 0.22 -8.67
CA LEU A 4 -4.83 0.54 -7.39
C LEU A 4 -3.54 -0.26 -7.26
N MET A 5 -2.42 0.43 -7.38
CA MET A 5 -1.10 -0.18 -7.48
C MET A 5 -0.15 0.34 -6.40
N SER A 6 1.02 -0.29 -6.31
CA SER A 6 2.15 0.16 -5.49
C SER A 6 3.45 -0.24 -6.18
N LEU A 7 4.58 0.11 -5.58
CA LEU A 7 5.89 -0.33 -6.04
C LEU A 7 6.42 -1.42 -5.09
N PRO A 8 7.02 -2.51 -5.59
CA PRO A 8 7.62 -3.55 -4.73
C PRO A 8 8.96 -3.16 -4.11
N ASN A 9 9.62 -2.12 -4.64
CA ASN A 9 10.94 -1.65 -4.24
C ASN A 9 10.98 -0.11 -4.28
N PRO A 10 11.81 0.54 -3.44
CA PRO A 10 12.06 1.96 -3.55
C PRO A 10 12.71 2.24 -4.90
N PRO A 11 12.21 3.20 -5.69
CA PRO A 11 12.83 3.55 -6.96
C PRO A 11 14.15 4.30 -6.74
N GLU A 12 15.19 3.98 -7.52
CA GLU A 12 16.47 4.73 -7.49
C GLU A 12 16.27 6.21 -7.89
N ASP A 13 15.37 6.46 -8.84
CA ASP A 13 14.87 7.78 -9.19
C ASP A 13 13.36 7.85 -8.85
N PRO A 14 12.99 8.53 -7.76
CA PRO A 14 11.60 8.57 -7.32
C PRO A 14 10.72 9.52 -8.14
N THR A 15 11.24 10.19 -9.18
CA THR A 15 10.38 11.06 -9.99
C THR A 15 9.30 10.24 -10.71
N PRO A 16 8.03 10.67 -10.72
CA PRO A 16 6.96 9.91 -11.37
C PRO A 16 7.25 9.60 -12.85
N SER A 17 7.94 10.49 -13.57
CA SER A 17 8.36 10.25 -14.95
C SER A 17 9.37 9.11 -15.10
N ALA A 18 10.28 8.94 -14.12
CA ALA A 18 11.24 7.83 -14.15
C ALA A 18 10.58 6.48 -13.83
N VAL A 19 9.58 6.48 -12.94
CA VAL A 19 8.88 5.25 -12.53
C VAL A 19 7.83 4.81 -13.54
N PHE A 20 6.99 5.73 -14.01
CA PHE A 20 5.85 5.43 -14.88
C PHE A 20 6.13 5.66 -16.37
N GLY A 21 7.33 6.12 -16.72
CA GLY A 21 7.78 6.28 -18.11
C GLY A 21 6.88 7.22 -18.92
N ASP A 22 6.49 6.76 -20.10
CA ASP A 22 5.70 7.55 -21.06
C ASP A 22 4.19 7.59 -20.75
N ILE A 23 3.74 6.96 -19.65
CA ILE A 23 2.34 6.97 -19.25
C ILE A 23 1.93 8.41 -18.91
N PRO A 24 0.87 8.97 -19.53
CA PRO A 24 0.37 10.29 -19.16
C PRO A 24 -0.13 10.30 -17.71
N LEU A 25 0.47 11.13 -16.85
CA LEU A 25 0.17 11.13 -15.41
C LEU A 25 -0.81 12.22 -14.97
N THR A 26 -0.91 13.32 -15.72
CA THR A 26 -1.77 14.45 -15.36
C THR A 26 -3.23 14.01 -15.37
N GLY A 27 -3.90 14.16 -14.22
CA GLY A 27 -5.28 13.72 -14.02
C GLY A 27 -5.48 12.20 -13.94
N ARG A 28 -4.38 11.43 -13.93
CA ARG A 28 -4.39 9.97 -14.05
C ARG A 28 -3.61 9.25 -12.96
N LEU A 29 -2.67 9.93 -12.28
CA LEU A 29 -1.94 9.40 -11.14
C LEU A 29 -2.30 10.18 -9.88
N TYR A 30 -2.74 9.46 -8.84
CA TYR A 30 -3.07 10.04 -7.55
C TYR A 30 -2.50 9.22 -6.39
N GLY A 31 -1.88 9.93 -5.44
CA GLY A 31 -1.60 9.43 -4.10
C GLY A 31 -2.69 9.88 -3.13
N TRP A 32 -2.52 9.55 -1.85
CA TRP A 32 -3.46 9.92 -0.79
C TRP A 32 -2.74 10.63 0.36
N ASP A 33 -3.22 11.81 0.73
CA ASP A 33 -2.80 12.49 1.96
C ASP A 33 -3.73 12.06 3.11
N CYS A 34 -3.19 11.31 4.07
CA CYS A 34 -3.95 10.88 5.25
C CYS A 34 -4.16 12.00 6.28
N THR A 35 -3.36 13.06 6.26
CA THR A 35 -3.45 14.19 7.21
C THR A 35 -4.62 15.10 6.88
N VAL A 36 -4.81 15.40 5.60
CA VAL A 36 -5.94 16.24 5.13
C VAL A 36 -7.05 15.44 4.46
N MET A 37 -6.91 14.11 4.37
CA MET A 37 -7.90 13.16 3.85
C MET A 37 -8.34 13.50 2.42
N SER A 38 -7.36 13.71 1.53
CA SER A 38 -7.60 14.09 0.14
C SER A 38 -6.61 13.46 -0.83
N TYR A 39 -7.03 13.31 -2.08
CA TYR A 39 -6.13 12.92 -3.16
C TYR A 39 -5.15 14.04 -3.49
N LEU A 40 -3.94 13.64 -3.83
CA LEU A 40 -2.88 14.53 -4.31
C LEU A 40 -2.26 13.97 -5.59
N SER A 41 -1.63 14.83 -6.39
CA SER A 41 -0.73 14.39 -7.47
C SER A 41 0.66 14.18 -6.86
N PRO A 42 1.20 12.94 -6.86
CA PRO A 42 2.47 12.67 -6.20
C PRO A 42 3.60 13.35 -6.95
N THR A 43 4.53 13.96 -6.20
CA THR A 43 5.75 14.55 -6.74
C THR A 43 6.95 13.61 -6.67
N ALA A 44 6.83 12.55 -5.87
CA ALA A 44 7.77 11.46 -5.74
C ALA A 44 7.00 10.15 -5.56
N ALA A 45 7.54 9.06 -6.07
CA ALA A 45 7.03 7.71 -5.89
C ALA A 45 7.91 6.94 -4.91
N ASP A 46 7.28 6.03 -4.20
CA ASP A 46 7.79 5.30 -3.04
C ASP A 46 7.02 3.98 -2.89
N ASP A 47 7.65 2.96 -2.30
CA ASP A 47 7.11 1.60 -2.16
C ASP A 47 6.22 1.39 -0.93
N ALA A 48 6.30 2.28 0.06
CA ALA A 48 5.38 2.27 1.20
C ALA A 48 3.98 2.78 0.82
N GLN A 49 3.85 3.52 -0.28
CA GLN A 49 2.59 4.13 -0.70
C GLN A 49 1.88 3.35 -1.80
N GLY A 50 0.55 3.42 -1.78
CA GLY A 50 -0.30 2.99 -2.89
C GLY A 50 -0.72 4.19 -3.76
N TYR A 51 -1.02 3.91 -5.02
CA TYR A 51 -1.39 4.91 -6.03
C TYR A 51 -2.59 4.44 -6.84
N TRP A 52 -3.48 5.39 -7.14
CA TRP A 52 -4.45 5.22 -8.21
C TRP A 52 -3.83 5.63 -9.54
N LEU A 53 -3.82 4.72 -10.50
CA LEU A 53 -3.35 4.95 -11.85
C LEU A 53 -4.43 4.61 -12.89
N TYR A 54 -4.84 5.59 -13.68
CA TYR A 54 -5.76 5.39 -14.79
C TYR A 54 -5.01 5.09 -16.08
N LEU A 55 -5.37 3.98 -16.72
CA LEU A 55 -4.82 3.56 -18.01
C LEU A 55 -5.93 3.44 -19.06
N ASP A 56 -5.65 3.83 -20.30
CA ASP A 56 -6.59 3.65 -21.42
C ASP A 56 -6.58 2.21 -21.97
N GLY A 57 -5.49 1.48 -21.71
CA GLY A 57 -5.30 0.08 -22.08
C GLY A 57 -4.25 -0.58 -21.18
N PRO A 58 -3.89 -1.85 -21.44
CA PRO A 58 -2.78 -2.50 -20.75
C PRO A 58 -1.47 -1.76 -21.00
N GLU A 59 -0.75 -1.42 -19.92
CA GLU A 59 0.57 -0.79 -19.95
C GLU A 59 1.54 -1.57 -19.07
N THR A 60 2.83 -1.39 -19.30
CA THR A 60 3.90 -1.97 -18.45
C THR A 60 4.61 -0.85 -17.70
N VAL A 61 4.61 -0.93 -16.37
CA VAL A 61 5.42 -0.08 -15.50
C VAL A 61 6.72 -0.82 -15.20
N SER A 62 7.86 -0.18 -15.42
CA SER A 62 9.19 -0.74 -15.17
C SER A 62 10.13 0.38 -14.76
N TYR A 63 10.88 0.16 -13.68
CA TYR A 63 11.84 1.11 -13.14
C TYR A 63 13.02 0.36 -12.50
N THR A 64 14.14 1.05 -12.29
CA THR A 64 15.24 0.51 -11.49
C THR A 64 14.98 0.82 -10.02
N GLY A 65 14.94 -0.21 -9.18
CA GLY A 65 14.68 -0.07 -7.75
C GLY A 65 15.79 -0.63 -6.88
N ASP A 66 15.91 -0.07 -5.69
CA ASP A 66 16.85 -0.51 -4.68
C ASP A 66 16.47 -1.87 -4.09
N LEU A 67 17.48 -2.64 -3.69
CA LEU A 67 17.27 -3.89 -2.97
C LEU A 67 16.73 -3.59 -1.56
N LEU A 68 15.69 -4.32 -1.18
CA LEU A 68 15.16 -4.29 0.18
C LEU A 68 16.05 -5.12 1.10
N PHE A 69 16.46 -4.55 2.23
CA PHE A 69 17.20 -5.26 3.26
C PHE A 69 16.44 -5.26 4.58
N GLY A 70 16.24 -6.45 5.15
CA GLY A 70 15.58 -6.61 6.44
C GLY A 70 14.07 -6.29 6.42
N PRO A 71 13.45 -6.15 7.61
CA PRO A 71 12.04 -5.81 7.74
C PRO A 71 11.74 -4.41 7.18
N GLN A 72 10.68 -4.30 6.37
CA GLN A 72 10.21 -3.01 5.84
C GLN A 72 9.15 -2.40 6.76
N GLN A 73 9.05 -1.07 6.75
CA GLN A 73 8.15 -0.32 7.64
C GLN A 73 7.38 0.73 6.84
N ILE A 74 6.11 0.88 7.17
CA ILE A 74 5.24 1.93 6.66
C ILE A 74 4.73 2.71 7.86
N ASP A 75 5.01 4.00 7.90
CA ASP A 75 4.50 4.90 8.94
C ASP A 75 3.07 5.33 8.61
N LEU A 76 2.20 5.23 9.61
CA LEU A 76 0.77 5.53 9.54
C LEU A 76 0.48 6.62 10.57
N ASP A 77 0.91 7.84 10.23
CA ASP A 77 1.04 8.96 11.17
C ASP A 77 -0.29 9.44 11.77
N ALA A 78 -1.37 9.41 11.00
CA ALA A 78 -2.69 9.89 11.41
C ALA A 78 -3.74 8.76 11.45
N ALA A 79 -4.72 8.88 12.34
CA ALA A 79 -5.92 8.07 12.35
C ALA A 79 -6.75 8.40 11.10
N GLY A 80 -7.09 7.39 10.31
CA GLY A 80 -7.83 7.61 9.07
C GLY A 80 -7.53 6.58 8.01
N TRP A 81 -7.86 6.94 6.78
CA TRP A 81 -7.54 6.11 5.63
C TRP A 81 -6.10 6.38 5.18
N HIS A 82 -5.41 5.29 4.89
CA HIS A 82 -4.07 5.25 4.30
C HIS A 82 -4.14 4.45 3.01
N LEU A 83 -3.45 4.94 1.99
CA LEU A 83 -3.25 4.20 0.75
C LEU A 83 -1.84 3.61 0.77
N ILE A 84 -1.73 2.35 1.17
CA ILE A 84 -0.45 1.68 1.41
C ILE A 84 -0.04 0.80 0.24
N GLY A 85 1.27 0.62 0.11
CA GLY A 85 1.88 -0.33 -0.81
C GLY A 85 2.17 -1.70 -0.19
N CYS A 86 2.95 -2.49 -0.92
CA CYS A 86 3.51 -3.76 -0.49
C CYS A 86 5.01 -3.78 -0.84
N PRO A 87 5.88 -3.25 0.04
CA PRO A 87 7.33 -3.17 -0.17
C PRO A 87 7.96 -4.57 -0.02
N ALA A 88 7.69 -5.43 -1.00
CA ALA A 88 8.17 -6.79 -1.10
C ALA A 88 8.06 -7.26 -2.55
N ASN A 89 8.96 -8.16 -2.96
CA ASN A 89 8.93 -8.79 -4.28
C ASN A 89 8.06 -10.05 -4.34
N THR A 90 7.48 -10.44 -3.21
CA THR A 90 6.65 -11.65 -3.07
C THR A 90 5.40 -11.34 -2.26
N SER A 91 4.41 -12.23 -2.35
CA SER A 91 3.16 -12.12 -1.59
C SER A 91 3.42 -12.13 -0.08
N VAL A 92 2.87 -11.14 0.65
CA VAL A 92 3.02 -11.01 2.11
C VAL A 92 1.70 -11.30 2.81
N ALA A 93 1.64 -12.39 3.57
CA ALA A 93 0.44 -12.75 4.34
C ALA A 93 0.14 -11.69 5.42
N LEU A 94 -1.12 -11.31 5.61
CA LEU A 94 -1.47 -10.36 6.69
C LEU A 94 -1.15 -10.92 8.08
N THR A 95 -1.09 -12.25 8.21
CA THR A 95 -0.70 -12.92 9.46
C THR A 95 0.79 -12.77 9.78
N SER A 96 1.64 -12.44 8.81
CA SER A 96 3.06 -12.14 9.04
C SER A 96 3.33 -10.66 9.30
N LEU A 97 2.33 -9.78 9.15
CA LEU A 97 2.47 -8.37 9.45
C LEU A 97 2.36 -8.11 10.96
N GLN A 98 3.14 -7.14 11.41
CA GLN A 98 3.06 -6.60 12.76
C GLN A 98 2.70 -5.12 12.72
N VAL A 99 2.15 -4.62 13.81
CA VAL A 99 1.81 -3.21 13.99
C VAL A 99 2.44 -2.75 15.29
N ARG A 100 3.16 -1.65 15.24
CA ARG A 100 3.77 -1.02 16.41
C ARG A 100 3.04 0.27 16.77
N SER A 101 2.85 0.50 18.06
CA SER A 101 2.36 1.75 18.65
C SER A 101 3.22 2.06 19.89
N GLY A 102 4.09 3.07 19.79
CA GLY A 102 5.12 3.32 20.80
C GLY A 102 5.99 2.07 21.03
N ASP A 103 6.09 1.63 22.29
CA ASP A 103 6.87 0.46 22.70
C ASP A 103 6.14 -0.88 22.51
N GLN A 104 4.88 -0.88 22.09
CA GLN A 104 4.09 -2.09 21.93
C GLN A 104 4.04 -2.53 20.47
N THR A 105 4.43 -3.78 20.21
CA THR A 105 4.26 -4.44 18.91
C THR A 105 3.26 -5.58 19.03
N LYS A 106 2.29 -5.62 18.12
CA LYS A 106 1.23 -6.64 18.04
C LYS A 106 1.21 -7.27 16.65
N THR A 107 0.68 -8.47 16.54
CA THR A 107 0.31 -8.99 15.21
C THR A 107 -0.79 -8.13 14.60
N PHE A 108 -0.95 -8.17 13.28
CA PHE A 108 -2.03 -7.43 12.60
C PHE A 108 -3.42 -7.72 13.20
N ALA A 109 -3.71 -9.00 13.49
CA ALA A 109 -4.98 -9.41 14.10
C ALA A 109 -5.16 -8.88 15.54
N GLN A 110 -4.08 -8.90 16.35
CA GLN A 110 -4.11 -8.37 17.72
C GLN A 110 -4.27 -6.84 17.74
N ALA A 111 -3.64 -6.14 16.79
CA ALA A 111 -3.78 -4.70 16.63
C ALA A 111 -5.23 -4.32 16.26
N ALA A 112 -5.84 -5.07 15.33
CA ALA A 112 -7.25 -4.91 15.00
C ALA A 112 -8.18 -5.16 16.20
N ALA A 113 -7.95 -6.25 16.94
CA ALA A 113 -8.73 -6.56 18.15
C ALA A 113 -8.55 -5.53 19.27
N ALA A 114 -7.42 -4.82 19.29
CA ALA A 114 -7.13 -3.73 20.21
C ALA A 114 -7.61 -2.35 19.74
N ASN A 115 -8.38 -2.28 18.64
CA ASN A 115 -8.84 -1.04 18.03
C ASN A 115 -7.70 -0.07 17.63
N TRP A 116 -6.56 -0.58 17.19
CA TRP A 116 -5.52 0.27 16.59
C TRP A 116 -5.83 0.56 15.12
N LEU A 117 -6.39 -0.42 14.41
CA LEU A 117 -6.76 -0.33 13.00
C LEU A 117 -7.97 -1.22 12.70
N VAL A 118 -8.54 -1.07 11.52
CA VAL A 118 -9.55 -1.99 10.98
C VAL A 118 -8.86 -3.20 10.36
N GLY A 119 -9.23 -4.41 10.79
CA GLY A 119 -8.59 -5.66 10.35
C GLY A 119 -8.88 -6.10 8.90
N THR A 120 -9.56 -5.27 8.12
CA THR A 120 -9.87 -5.51 6.69
C THR A 120 -9.33 -4.36 5.87
N LEU A 121 -8.55 -4.70 4.85
CA LEU A 121 -8.05 -3.80 3.83
C LEU A 121 -8.85 -3.99 2.53
N TYR A 122 -8.72 -3.03 1.62
CA TYR A 122 -9.40 -3.06 0.33
C TYR A 122 -8.40 -2.83 -0.79
N GLY A 123 -8.21 -3.85 -1.62
CA GLY A 123 -7.51 -3.73 -2.91
C GLY A 123 -8.52 -3.48 -4.04
N TRP A 124 -8.05 -3.09 -5.21
CA TRP A 124 -8.91 -2.90 -6.39
C TRP A 124 -8.73 -4.03 -7.38
N ASP A 125 -9.84 -4.57 -7.87
CA ASP A 125 -9.87 -5.48 -9.02
C ASP A 125 -10.31 -4.67 -10.26
N PRO A 126 -9.38 -4.32 -11.17
CA PRO A 126 -9.72 -3.55 -12.37
C PRO A 126 -10.54 -4.37 -13.38
N GLY A 127 -10.48 -5.70 -13.36
CA GLY A 127 -11.27 -6.57 -14.23
C GLY A 127 -12.73 -6.65 -13.80
N ALA A 128 -12.98 -6.67 -12.48
CA ALA A 128 -14.32 -6.62 -11.90
C ALA A 128 -14.86 -5.18 -11.74
N GLY A 129 -13.99 -4.16 -11.77
CA GLY A 129 -14.35 -2.77 -11.50
C GLY A 129 -14.85 -2.55 -10.06
N SER A 130 -14.28 -3.28 -9.09
CA SER A 130 -14.77 -3.29 -7.71
C SER A 130 -13.64 -3.49 -6.69
N TYR A 131 -13.92 -3.16 -5.42
CA TYR A 131 -13.02 -3.46 -4.32
C TYR A 131 -13.05 -4.95 -3.96
N ARG A 132 -11.87 -5.49 -3.64
CA ARG A 132 -11.68 -6.82 -3.07
C ARG A 132 -11.16 -6.69 -1.65
N THR A 133 -11.81 -7.37 -0.71
CA THR A 133 -11.38 -7.38 0.69
C THR A 133 -10.13 -8.21 0.88
N CYS A 134 -9.24 -7.76 1.76
CA CYS A 134 -8.06 -8.48 2.21
C CYS A 134 -8.02 -8.48 3.74
N SER A 135 -7.97 -9.65 4.38
CA SER A 135 -7.96 -9.73 5.85
C SER A 135 -7.27 -11.00 6.33
N THR A 136 -7.04 -11.14 7.64
CA THR A 136 -6.54 -12.39 8.23
C THR A 136 -7.59 -13.51 8.28
N ASN A 137 -8.85 -13.24 7.94
CA ASN A 137 -9.90 -14.25 7.84
C ASN A 137 -9.73 -15.07 6.55
N PRO A 138 -9.59 -16.41 6.61
CA PRO A 138 -9.42 -17.26 5.42
C PRO A 138 -10.59 -17.23 4.43
N TRP A 139 -11.76 -16.74 4.85
CA TRP A 139 -12.94 -16.58 3.99
C TRP A 139 -13.04 -15.20 3.32
N ALA A 140 -12.08 -14.31 3.53
CA ALA A 140 -12.04 -13.02 2.85
C ALA A 140 -11.67 -13.15 1.37
N GLY A 141 -11.86 -12.07 0.60
CA GLY A 141 -11.49 -12.05 -0.82
C GLY A 141 -10.01 -12.36 -1.03
N ALA A 142 -9.13 -11.95 -0.11
CA ALA A 142 -7.71 -12.25 -0.09
C ALA A 142 -7.18 -12.29 1.36
N THR A 143 -6.02 -12.90 1.56
CA THR A 143 -5.35 -13.02 2.86
C THR A 143 -3.90 -12.52 2.87
N ALA A 144 -3.45 -11.99 1.73
CA ALA A 144 -2.09 -11.51 1.54
C ALA A 144 -2.06 -10.25 0.66
N LEU A 145 -1.14 -9.35 0.97
CA LEU A 145 -0.76 -8.23 0.12
C LEU A 145 0.10 -8.78 -1.03
N GLN A 146 -0.11 -8.26 -2.22
CA GLN A 146 0.62 -8.64 -3.42
C GLN A 146 1.58 -7.53 -3.84
N PRO A 147 2.78 -7.88 -4.33
CA PRO A 147 3.66 -6.90 -4.97
C PRO A 147 2.91 -6.20 -6.10
N TRP A 148 3.21 -4.91 -6.33
CA TRP A 148 2.55 -4.08 -7.34
C TRP A 148 1.09 -3.71 -7.09
N HIS A 149 0.47 -4.17 -5.99
CA HIS A 149 -0.90 -3.82 -5.64
C HIS A 149 -0.94 -2.83 -4.47
N GLY A 150 -1.80 -1.81 -4.59
CA GLY A 150 -2.07 -0.87 -3.51
C GLY A 150 -3.29 -1.31 -2.70
N TYR A 151 -3.37 -0.84 -1.45
CA TYR A 151 -4.45 -1.20 -0.54
C TYR A 151 -4.89 -0.01 0.31
N TRP A 152 -6.20 0.14 0.49
CA TRP A 152 -6.74 1.00 1.54
C TRP A 152 -6.66 0.28 2.89
N LEU A 153 -6.00 0.92 3.85
CA LEU A 153 -5.97 0.53 5.26
C LEU A 153 -6.56 1.66 6.10
N ARG A 154 -7.42 1.34 7.07
CA ARG A 154 -7.94 2.32 8.02
C ARG A 154 -7.32 2.15 9.40
N THR A 155 -6.63 3.16 9.89
CA THR A 155 -6.20 3.25 11.29
C THR A 155 -7.26 3.94 12.14
N ILE A 156 -7.30 3.58 13.42
CA ILE A 156 -8.24 4.13 14.42
C ILE A 156 -7.50 5.09 15.37
N VAL A 157 -6.19 4.91 15.52
CA VAL A 157 -5.30 5.76 16.30
C VAL A 157 -4.15 6.28 15.44
N ASP A 158 -3.55 7.38 15.87
CA ASP A 158 -2.39 8.01 15.24
C ASP A 158 -1.10 7.21 15.50
N ASN A 159 -0.04 7.53 14.76
CA ASN A 159 1.35 7.11 14.99
C ASN A 159 1.52 5.59 15.12
N LEU A 160 0.98 4.84 14.15
CA LEU A 160 1.25 3.42 14.02
C LEU A 160 2.37 3.19 13.01
N THR A 161 3.15 2.14 13.18
CA THR A 161 4.03 1.62 12.13
C THR A 161 3.54 0.23 11.73
N LEU A 162 3.25 0.02 10.44
CA LEU A 162 3.01 -1.30 9.86
C LEU A 162 4.36 -1.92 9.48
N ILE A 163 4.63 -3.13 9.94
CA ILE A 163 5.93 -3.80 9.81
C ILE A 163 5.75 -5.06 8.96
N PHE A 164 6.52 -5.13 7.88
CA PHE A 164 6.63 -6.28 6.99
C PHE A 164 7.82 -7.16 7.44
N PRO A 165 7.70 -8.49 7.36
CA PRO A 165 8.83 -9.37 7.66
C PRO A 165 9.96 -9.15 6.65
N ALA A 166 11.20 -9.49 7.05
CA ALA A 166 12.29 -9.54 6.10
C ALA A 166 12.02 -10.62 5.03
N THR A 167 12.28 -10.29 3.76
CA THR A 167 12.22 -11.22 2.63
C THR A 167 13.49 -12.04 2.49
#